data_AF-A0A966WRK1-F1
#
_entry.id   AF-A0A966WRK1-F1
#
_cell.length_a   1.000
_cell.length_b   1.000
_cell.length_c   1.000
_cell.angle_alpha   90.00
_cell.angle_beta   90.00
_cell.angle_gamma   90.00
#
_symmetry.space_group_name_H-M   'P 1'
#
loop_
_entity.id
_entity.type
_entity.pdbx_description
1 polymer ?
#
loop_
_entity_poly.entity_id
_entity_poly.type
_entity_poly.pdbx_seq_one_letter_code
_entity_poly.pdbx_strand_id
1 'polypeptide(L)' 'MVVRVGALRAVDGASLSLAQGERRAVIGPNGAGKTTLFNAINGVIRPAEIPVA' A
#
# COMPACT_ATOMS: atom_id res chain seq x y z
N MET A 1 -5.85 2.69 2.58
CA MET A 1 -5.66 1.34 1.99
C MET A 1 -5.07 0.41 3.03
N VAL A 2 -5.56 -0.83 3.11
CA VAL A 2 -5.00 -1.89 3.97
C VAL A 2 -4.68 -3.12 3.12
N VAL A 3 -3.54 -3.77 3.37
CA VAL A 3 -3.12 -5.02 2.71
C VAL A 3 -2.70 -6.01 3.78
N ARG A 4 -3.21 -7.24 3.71
CA ARG A 4 -2.87 -8.33 4.63
C ARG A 4 -2.10 -9.42 3.93
N VAL A 5 -1.08 -9.95 4.62
CA VAL A 5 -0.32 -11.13 4.21
C VAL A 5 -0.36 -12.12 5.37
N GLY A 6 -1.23 -13.12 5.28
CA GLY A 6 -1.60 -13.94 6.43
C GLY A 6 -2.18 -13.08 7.56
N ALA A 7 -1.66 -13.23 8.77
CA ALA A 7 -2.07 -12.43 9.94
C ALA A 7 -1.48 -11.01 9.97
N LEU A 8 -0.45 -10.72 9.17
CA LEU A 8 0.25 -9.45 9.17
C LEU A 8 -0.49 -8.40 8.34
N ARG A 9 -0.69 -7.20 8.91
CA ARG A 9 -1.07 -6.00 8.16
C ARG A 9 0.19 -5.39 7.55
N ALA A 10 0.55 -5.85 6.35
CA ALA A 10 1.76 -5.41 5.65
C ALA A 10 1.67 -3.93 5.21
N VAL A 11 0.46 -3.45 4.95
CA VAL A 11 0.14 -2.03 4.77
C VAL A 11 -1.10 -1.74 5.62
N ASP A 12 -1.05 -0.73 6.49
CA ASP A 12 -2.18 -0.33 7.33
C ASP A 12 -2.48 1.16 7.15
N GLY A 13 -3.68 1.49 6.69
CA GLY A 13 -4.14 2.87 6.56
C GLY A 13 -3.41 3.76 5.53
N ALA A 14 -2.67 3.20 4.58
CA ALA A 14 -1.91 4.03 3.62
C ALA A 14 -2.83 4.87 2.74
N SER A 15 -2.58 6.18 2.66
CA SER A 15 -3.25 7.13 1.78
C SER A 15 -2.19 7.96 1.06
N LEU A 16 -2.32 8.09 -0.25
CA LEU A 16 -1.35 8.74 -1.13
C LEU A 16 -2.12 9.47 -2.22
N SER A 17 -1.66 10.65 -2.59
CA SER A 17 -2.14 11.41 -3.74
C SER A 17 -0.94 11.84 -4.56
N LEU A 18 -1.03 11.72 -5.89
CA LEU A 18 -0.03 12.25 -6.81
C LEU A 18 -0.72 13.11 -7.87
N ALA A 19 -0.16 14.29 -8.12
CA ALA A 19 -0.55 15.11 -9.25
C ALA A 19 0.07 14.59 -10.56
N GLN A 20 -0.50 14.97 -11.70
CA GLN A 20 0.06 14.61 -13.00
C GLN A 20 1.48 15.19 -13.16
N GLY A 21 2.43 14.33 -13.52
CA GLY A 21 3.84 14.69 -13.67
C GLY A 21 4.64 14.76 -12.36
N GLU A 22 3.99 14.57 -11.21
CA GLU A 22 4.67 14.52 -9.91
C GLU A 22 5.46 13.21 -9.74
N ARG A 23 6.64 13.29 -9.12
CA ARG A 23 7.43 12.13 -8.71
C ARG A 23 7.57 12.13 -7.19
N ARG A 24 7.17 11.03 -6.54
CA ARG A 24 7.40 10.79 -5.11
C ARG A 24 8.21 9.51 -4.90
N ALA A 25 9.01 9.50 -3.85
CA ALA A 25 9.72 8.32 -3.39
C ALA A 25 9.09 7.81 -2.08
N VAL A 26 8.88 6.50 -1.99
CA VAL A 26 8.52 5.82 -0.75
C VAL A 26 9.80 5.19 -0.19
N ILE A 27 10.25 5.67 0.97
CA ILE A 27 11.47 5.21 1.63
C ILE A 27 11.16 4.47 2.94
N GLY A 28 12.06 3.60 3.36
CA GLY A 28 11.92 2.83 4.60
C GLY A 28 12.81 1.58 4.60
N PRO A 29 13.00 0.93 5.76
CA PRO A 29 13.86 -0.26 5.87
C PRO A 29 13.31 -1.46 5.09
N ASN A 30 14.14 -2.50 4.94
CA ASN A 30 13.70 -3.77 4.37
C ASN A 30 12.56 -4.35 5.23
N GLY A 31 11.54 -4.93 4.58
CA GLY A 31 10.36 -5.45 5.26
C GLY A 31 9.28 -4.41 5.63
N ALA A 32 9.51 -3.10 5.44
CA ALA A 32 8.54 -2.05 5.76
C ALA A 32 7.25 -2.02 4.89
N GLY A 33 7.03 -3.02 4.02
CA GLY A 33 5.83 -3.10 3.19
C GLY A 33 5.86 -2.30 1.87
N LYS A 34 6.99 -1.68 1.50
CA LYS A 34 7.12 -0.87 0.27
C LYS A 34 6.72 -1.64 -1.00
N THR A 35 7.29 -2.82 -1.22
CA THR A 35 6.96 -3.65 -2.40
C THR A 35 5.49 -4.10 -2.36
N THR A 36 4.96 -4.41 -1.17
CA THR A 36 3.56 -4.78 -0.99
C THR A 36 2.62 -3.62 -1.35
N LEU A 37 2.95 -2.39 -0.94
CA LEU A 37 2.23 -1.16 -1.29
C LEU A 37 2.21 -0.94 -2.81
N PHE A 38 3.36 -1.03 -3.49
CA PHE A 38 3.43 -0.86 -4.94
C PHE A 38 2.71 -1.97 -5.71
N ASN A 39 2.79 -3.22 -5.26
CA ASN A 39 2.04 -4.32 -5.85
C ASN A 39 0.53 -4.13 -5.70
N ALA A 40 0.08 -3.54 -4.59
CA ALA A 40 -1.33 -3.19 -4.40
C ALA A 40 -1.78 -2.06 -5.33
N ILE A 41 -0.97 -1.00 -5.48
CA ILE A 41 -1.24 0.10 -6.42
C ILE A 41 -1.30 -0.41 -7.87
N ASN A 42 -0.39 -1.31 -8.25
CA ASN A 42 -0.33 -1.91 -9.59
C ASN A 42 -1.38 -3.00 -9.83
N GLY A 43 -2.25 -3.31 -8.85
CA GLY A 43 -3.28 -4.33 -8.96
C GLY A 43 -2.79 -5.79 -8.91
N VAL A 44 -1.50 -6.03 -8.65
CA VAL A 44 -0.91 -7.37 -8.48
C VAL A 44 -1.43 -8.03 -7.20
N ILE A 45 -1.64 -7.25 -6.14
CA ILE A 45 -2.23 -7.69 -4.89
C ILE A 45 -3.53 -6.92 -4.68
N ARG A 46 -4.61 -7.61 -4.32
CA ARG A 46 -5.87 -6.93 -3.98
C ARG A 46 -5.81 -6.39 -2.55
N PRO A 47 -6.05 -5.08 -2.34
CA PRO A 47 -6.23 -4.55 -1.00
C PRO A 47 -7.41 -5.22 -0.29
N ALA A 48 -7.37 -5.26 1.05
CA ALA A 48 -8.51 -5.69 1.83
C ALA A 48 -9.65 -4.66 1.67
N GLU A 49 -10.87 -5.15 1.43
CA GLU A 49 -12.07 -4.35 1.58
C GLU A 49 -12.19 -3.93 3.05
N ILE A 50 -12.24 -2.63 3.29
CA ILE A 50 -12.58 -2.09 4.60
C ILE A 50 -14.06 -1.73 4.50
N PRO A 51 -14.94 -2.32 5.32
CA PRO A 51 -16.33 -1.88 5.40
C PRO A 51 -16.34 -0.39 5.74
N VAL A 52 -16.91 0.42 4.86
CA VAL A 52 -17.19 1.82 5.17
C VAL A 52 -18.43 1.80 6.06
N ALA A 53 -18.29 2.22 7.32
CA ALA A 53 -19.41 2.47 8.20
C ALA A 53 -20.16 3.74 7.76
#